data_AF-A0A7W1F892-F1
#
_entry.id   AF-A0A7W1F892-F1
#
_cell.length_a   1.000
_cell.length_b   1.000
_cell.length_c   1.000
_cell.angle_alpha   90.00
_cell.angle_beta   90.00
_cell.angle_gamma   90.00
#
_symmetry.space_group_name_H-M   'P 1'
#
loop_
_entity.id
_entity.type
_entity.pdbx_description
1 polymer ?
#
loop_
_entity_poly.entity_id
_entity_poly.type
_entity_poly.pdbx_seq_one_letter_code
_entity_poly.pdbx_strand_id
1 'polypeptide(L)'
;MPTHEETDRFWRDWKRLSADEKRRFLEVVKRFSEDLEQRPPGQFRKGIRVKSMQGADGIFEIAWAPNGRATFEYGRERTKGDPHIVWRRIGGHDIFGSP
;
A
#
# COMPACT_ATOMS: atom_id res chain seq x y z
N MET A 1 7.16 7.35 13.06
CA MET A 1 6.89 6.04 12.42
C MET A 1 5.51 6.11 11.82
N PRO A 2 5.37 5.92 10.49
CA PRO A 2 4.09 6.03 9.80
C PRO A 2 3.06 5.09 10.42
N THR A 3 1.84 5.58 10.56
CA THR A 3 0.73 4.80 11.11
C THR A 3 -0.06 4.18 9.96
N HIS A 4 -0.65 3.02 10.18
CA HIS A 4 -1.51 2.40 9.18
C HIS A 4 -2.77 1.79 9.79
N GLU A 5 -3.81 1.68 8.97
CA GLU A 5 -5.02 0.91 9.26
C GLU A 5 -5.46 0.16 8.00
N GLU A 6 -6.08 -1.00 8.19
CA GLU A 6 -6.59 -1.84 7.10
C GLU A 6 -8.12 -1.84 7.11
N THR A 7 -8.72 -1.66 5.94
CA THR A 7 -10.17 -1.82 5.80
C THR A 7 -10.59 -3.30 5.88
N ASP A 8 -11.87 -3.55 6.16
CA ASP A 8 -12.44 -4.90 6.09
C ASP A 8 -12.30 -5.56 4.72
N ARG A 9 -12.25 -4.75 3.66
CA ARG A 9 -12.04 -5.25 2.30
C ARG A 9 -10.61 -5.74 2.11
N PHE A 10 -9.62 -5.01 2.62
CA PHE A 10 -8.22 -5.45 2.63
C PHE A 10 -8.08 -6.81 3.34
N TRP A 11 -8.66 -6.99 4.52
CA TRP A 11 -8.57 -8.25 5.25
C TRP A 11 -9.22 -9.43 4.51
N ARG A 12 -10.31 -9.18 3.77
CA ARG A 12 -10.92 -10.21 2.92
C ARG A 12 -10.00 -10.62 1.79
N ASP A 13 -9.35 -9.67 1.12
CA ASP A 13 -8.42 -10.00 0.05
C ASP A 13 -7.15 -10.68 0.60
N TRP A 14 -6.63 -10.21 1.74
CA TRP A 14 -5.48 -10.80 2.45
C TRP A 14 -5.68 -12.30 2.72
N LYS A 15 -6.89 -12.71 3.13
CA LYS A 15 -7.21 -14.12 3.39
C LYS A 15 -7.06 -15.02 2.16
N ARG A 16 -7.18 -14.46 0.95
CA ARG A 16 -7.08 -15.19 -0.32
C ARG A 16 -5.65 -15.35 -0.81
N LEU A 17 -4.71 -14.59 -0.25
CA LEU A 17 -3.30 -14.68 -0.60
C LEU A 17 -2.65 -15.93 -0.01
N SER A 18 -1.77 -16.54 -0.79
CA SER A 18 -0.84 -17.57 -0.35
C SER A 18 0.16 -17.03 0.66
N ALA A 19 0.84 -17.92 1.38
CA ALA A 19 1.89 -17.54 2.34
C ALA A 19 3.03 -16.77 1.67
N ASP A 20 3.43 -17.16 0.44
CA ASP A 20 4.49 -16.48 -0.30
C ASP A 20 4.08 -15.09 -0.77
N GLU A 21 2.83 -14.90 -1.19
CA GLU A 21 2.32 -13.58 -1.56
C GLU A 21 2.28 -12.64 -0.35
N LYS A 22 1.80 -13.13 0.79
CA LYS A 22 1.81 -12.39 2.06
C LYS A 22 3.23 -11.96 2.44
N ARG A 23 4.19 -12.88 2.35
CA ARG A 23 5.60 -12.58 2.64
C ARG A 23 6.16 -11.49 1.73
N ARG A 24 5.96 -11.61 0.41
CA ARG A 24 6.43 -10.61 -0.57
C ARG A 24 5.79 -9.25 -0.33
N PHE A 25 4.50 -9.21 -0.03
CA PHE A 25 3.82 -7.97 0.33
C PHE A 25 4.44 -7.32 1.58
N LEU A 26 4.61 -8.08 2.67
CA LEU A 26 5.18 -7.57 3.91
C LEU A 26 6.61 -7.05 3.72
N GLU A 27 7.43 -7.70 2.89
CA GLU A 27 8.77 -7.22 2.54
C GLU A 27 8.73 -5.85 1.84
N VAL A 28 7.76 -5.63 0.95
CA VAL A 28 7.60 -4.35 0.26
C VAL A 28 7.02 -3.27 1.16
N VAL A 29 6.01 -3.60 1.99
CA VAL A 29 5.41 -2.67 2.97
C VAL A 29 6.44 -2.21 3.99
N LYS A 30 7.33 -3.11 4.43
CA LYS A 30 8.44 -2.75 5.31
C LYS A 30 9.32 -1.66 4.68
N ARG A 31 9.78 -1.88 3.44
CA ARG A 31 10.64 -0.91 2.74
C ARG A 31 9.90 0.39 2.42
N PHE A 32 8.60 0.31 2.12
CA PHE A 32 7.75 1.47 1.90
C PHE A 32 7.62 2.31 3.17
N SER A 33 7.41 1.67 4.33
CA SER A 33 7.31 2.36 5.62
C SER A 33 8.64 3.01 6.02
N GLU A 34 9.77 2.34 5.77
CA GLU A 34 11.11 2.91 5.95
C GLU A 34 11.30 4.17 5.07
N ASP A 35 10.86 4.13 3.81
CA ASP A 35 10.99 5.26 2.90
C ASP A 35 10.06 6.43 3.29
N LEU A 36 8.85 6.16 3.77
CA LEU A 36 7.96 7.20 4.30
C LEU A 36 8.56 7.95 5.50
N GLU A 37 9.36 7.26 6.32
CA GLU A 37 10.01 7.85 7.49
C GLU A 37 11.30 8.60 7.14
N GLN A 38 12.10 8.06 6.21
CA GLN A 38 13.47 8.52 5.99
C GLN A 38 13.64 9.42 4.75
N ARG A 39 12.64 9.48 3.88
CA ARG A 39 12.72 10.21 2.60
C ARG A 39 11.68 11.32 2.52
N PRO A 40 11.91 12.33 1.67
CA PRO A 40 10.88 13.34 1.39
C PRO A 40 9.58 12.69 0.91
N PRO A 41 8.41 13.28 1.21
CA PRO A 41 7.12 12.77 0.77
C PRO A 41 7.10 12.48 -0.74
N GLY A 42 6.57 11.31 -1.10
CA GLY A 42 6.47 10.86 -2.49
C GLY A 42 7.77 10.34 -3.11
N GLN A 43 8.90 10.36 -2.39
CA GLN A 43 10.15 9.77 -2.86
C GLN A 43 10.35 8.35 -2.30
N PHE A 44 10.49 7.39 -3.21
CA PHE A 44 10.73 5.99 -2.87
C PHE A 44 12.00 5.47 -3.51
N ARG A 45 12.66 4.52 -2.85
CA ARG A 45 13.85 3.86 -3.39
C ARG A 45 13.52 3.08 -4.66
N LYS A 46 14.52 2.91 -5.52
CA LYS A 46 14.40 2.12 -6.76
C LYS A 46 13.91 0.71 -6.42
N GLY A 47 12.81 0.30 -7.04
CA GLY A 47 12.18 -1.02 -6.84
C GLY A 47 10.85 -0.97 -6.11
N ILE A 48 10.55 0.10 -5.36
CA ILE A 48 9.20 0.38 -4.88
C ILE A 48 8.50 1.21 -5.96
N ARG A 49 7.40 0.68 -6.50
CA ARG A 49 6.62 1.36 -7.54
C ARG A 49 5.32 1.83 -6.94
N VAL A 50 5.28 3.09 -6.54
CA VAL A 50 4.07 3.79 -6.08
C VAL A 50 3.59 4.72 -7.20
N LYS A 51 2.29 4.72 -7.49
CA LYS A 51 1.66 5.59 -8.48
C LYS A 51 0.29 6.05 -8.01
N SER A 52 -0.16 7.22 -8.44
CA SER A 52 -1.57 7.61 -8.31
C SER A 52 -2.42 6.73 -9.23
N MET A 53 -3.58 6.29 -8.75
CA MET A 53 -4.52 5.54 -9.58
C MET A 53 -5.26 6.50 -10.53
N GLN A 54 -5.42 6.10 -11.79
CA GLN A 54 -6.21 6.88 -12.75
C GLN A 54 -7.71 6.71 -12.47
N GLY A 55 -8.44 7.83 -12.42
CA GLY A 55 -9.90 7.82 -12.20
C GLY A 55 -10.32 7.64 -10.73
N ALA A 56 -9.37 7.65 -9.80
CA ALA A 56 -9.60 7.50 -8.36
C ALA A 56 -8.70 8.47 -7.59
N ASP A 57 -9.13 9.72 -7.48
CA ASP A 57 -8.35 10.80 -6.86
C ASP A 57 -8.06 10.50 -5.38
N GLY A 58 -6.80 10.68 -4.98
CA GLY A 58 -6.34 10.40 -3.61
C GLY A 58 -6.03 8.93 -3.32
N ILE A 59 -6.30 8.03 -4.27
CA ILE A 59 -5.95 6.61 -4.17
C ILE A 59 -4.64 6.35 -4.91
N PHE A 60 -3.76 5.64 -4.25
CA PHE A 60 -2.44 5.25 -4.72
C PHE A 60 -2.36 3.73 -4.84
N GLU A 61 -1.54 3.27 -5.78
CA GLU A 61 -1.20 1.87 -6.00
C GLU A 61 0.27 1.64 -5.67
N ILE A 62 0.56 0.53 -4.99
CA ILE A 62 1.90 -0.01 -4.83
C ILE A 62 2.00 -1.41 -5.44
N ALA A 63 3.04 -1.67 -6.22
CA ALA A 63 3.35 -3.01 -6.73
C ALA A 63 4.30 -3.75 -5.78
N TRP A 64 3.91 -4.96 -5.36
CA TRP A 64 4.71 -5.82 -4.48
C TRP A 64 5.18 -7.14 -5.11
N ALA A 65 4.67 -7.46 -6.30
CA ALA A 65 5.12 -8.56 -7.15
C ALA A 65 4.80 -8.21 -8.63
N PRO A 66 5.27 -8.96 -9.64
CA PRO A 66 4.94 -8.69 -11.04
C PRO A 66 3.45 -8.46 -11.27
N ASN A 67 2.62 -9.33 -10.70
CA ASN A 67 1.14 -9.24 -10.76
C ASN A 67 0.51 -8.78 -9.44
N GLY A 68 1.30 -8.59 -8.38
CA GLY A 68 0.79 -8.22 -7.06
C GLY A 68 0.67 -6.71 -6.90
N ARG A 69 -0.50 -6.24 -6.48
CA ARG A 69 -0.86 -4.85 -6.25
C ARG A 69 -1.53 -4.66 -4.90
N ALA A 70 -1.40 -3.45 -4.36
CA ALA A 70 -2.17 -3.01 -3.21
C ALA A 70 -2.55 -1.55 -3.42
N THR A 71 -3.74 -1.18 -2.96
CA THR A 71 -4.25 0.19 -3.04
C THR A 71 -4.31 0.79 -1.64
N PHE A 72 -3.96 2.06 -1.53
CA PHE A 72 -4.01 2.81 -0.28
C PHE A 72 -4.36 4.26 -0.53
N GLU A 73 -4.74 4.96 0.52
CA GLU A 73 -4.89 6.40 0.52
C GLU A 73 -4.17 7.00 1.73
N TYR A 74 -3.82 8.28 1.64
CA TYR A 74 -3.32 9.01 2.80
C TYR A 74 -4.53 9.43 3.66
N GLY A 75 -4.61 8.84 4.86
CA GLY A 75 -5.61 9.21 5.86
C GLY A 75 -5.20 10.47 6.64
N ARG A 76 -6.05 10.87 7.59
CA ARG A 76 -5.70 11.95 8.52
C ARG A 76 -4.53 11.53 9.40
N GLU A 77 -3.56 12.43 9.58
CA GLU A 77 -2.44 12.21 10.50
C GLU A 77 -2.95 11.81 11.88
N ARG A 78 -2.46 10.67 12.38
CA ARG A 78 -2.70 10.20 13.75
C ARG A 78 -1.62 10.69 14.70
N THR A 79 -0.41 10.86 14.17
CA THR A 79 0.75 11.43 14.85
C THR A 79 1.25 12.60 14.02
N LYS A 80 1.48 13.75 14.65
CA LYS A 80 1.84 14.98 13.94
C LYS A 80 3.13 14.79 13.14
N GLY A 81 3.06 15.05 11.83
CA GLY A 81 4.19 14.95 10.93
C GLY A 81 4.52 13.52 10.45
N ASP A 82 3.78 12.50 10.91
CA ASP A 82 3.87 11.14 10.39
C ASP A 82 2.68 10.88 9.44
N PRO A 83 2.92 10.40 8.20
CA PRO A 83 1.84 10.06 7.30
C PRO A 83 1.01 8.88 7.86
N HIS A 84 -0.30 8.94 7.63
CA HIS A 84 -1.21 7.84 7.95
C HIS A 84 -1.65 7.14 6.66
N ILE A 85 -1.48 5.82 6.60
CA ILE A 85 -1.80 5.00 5.43
C ILE A 85 -3.04 4.17 5.70
N VAL A 86 -4.05 4.30 4.85
CA VAL A 86 -5.26 3.47 4.92
C VAL A 86 -5.20 2.44 3.79
N TRP A 87 -4.99 1.17 4.11
CA TRP A 87 -4.93 0.09 3.13
C TRP A 87 -6.34 -0.34 2.72
N ARG A 88 -6.60 -0.28 1.40
CA ARG A 88 -7.93 -0.50 0.83
C ARG A 88 -8.08 -1.90 0.24
N ARG A 89 -7.21 -2.27 -0.71
CA ARG A 89 -7.21 -3.57 -1.40
C ARG A 89 -5.81 -4.15 -1.48
N ILE A 90 -5.70 -5.48 -1.57
CA ILE A 90 -4.45 -6.19 -1.86
C ILE A 90 -4.75 -7.41 -2.72
N GLY A 91 -3.98 -7.68 -3.77
CA GLY A 91 -4.27 -8.83 -4.63
C GLY A 91 -3.52 -8.81 -5.93
N GLY A 92 -4.06 -9.53 -6.92
CA GLY A 92 -3.56 -9.53 -8.28
C GLY A 92 -4.10 -8.33 -9.07
N HIS A 93 -4.30 -8.51 -10.37
CA HIS A 93 -5.00 -7.52 -11.21
C HIS A 93 -6.51 -7.44 -10.94
N ASP A 94 -7.06 -8.35 -10.14
CA ASP A 94 -8.49 -8.41 -9.81
C ASP A 94 -8.94 -7.28 -8.88
N ILE A 95 -8.03 -6.56 -8.23
CA ILE A 95 -8.37 -5.47 -7.31
C ILE A 95 -8.75 -4.16 -8.02
N PHE A 96 -8.45 -4.02 -9.32
CA PHE A 96 -8.73 -2.80 -10.08
C PHE A 96 -10.22 -2.57 -10.39
N GLY A 97 -11.07 -3.59 -10.26
CA GLY A 97 -12.51 -3.46 -10.54
C GLY A 97 -13.30 -2.72 -9.45
N SER A 98 -12.74 -2.53 -8.25
CA SER A 98 -13.35 -1.77 -7.14
C SER A 98 -12.28 -1.28 -6.15
N PRO A 99 -11.50 -0.25 -6.52
CA PRO A 99 -10.27 0.13 -5.82
C PRO A 99 -10.38 0.72 -4.41
#